data_AF-A0A9W4GTE8-F1
#
_entry.id   AF-A0A9W4GTE8-F1
#
_cell.length_a   1.000
_cell.length_b   1.000
_cell.length_c   1.000
_cell.angle_alpha   90.00
_cell.angle_beta   90.00
_cell.angle_gamma   90.00
#
_symmetry.space_group_name_H-M   'P 1'
#
loop_
_entity.id
_entity.type
_entity.pdbx_description
1 polymer ?
#
loop_
_entity_poly.entity_id
_entity_poly.type
_entity_poly.pdbx_seq_one_letter_code
_entity_poly.pdbx_strand_id
1 'polypeptide(L)'
;MNSAKRMVFFDLDHSALSLDAQELLHTAIDHHRSQGDFLVAISRLTQPIPLGMDLAISHYAADDERPACICPGAAKTLAVVEAILGTGADPSQCFVYSEPCSGGRLLTIVGNPRVLPCCPTGVEQARRRGWRCIRAITDGAAGGALGGGGGLAELT
;
A
#
# COMPACT_ATOMS: atom_id res chain seq x y z
N MET A 1 5.85 -28.93 1.98
CA MET A 1 5.97 -27.70 2.77
C MET A 1 5.07 -26.67 2.12
N ASN A 2 3.98 -26.24 2.76
CA ASN A 2 3.22 -25.09 2.25
C ASN A 2 4.14 -23.88 2.40
N SER A 3 4.51 -23.25 1.28
CA SER A 3 5.20 -21.97 1.32
C SER A 3 4.36 -21.00 2.14
N ALA A 4 4.97 -20.27 3.08
CA ALA A 4 4.27 -19.23 3.82
C ALA A 4 3.67 -18.24 2.81
N LYS A 5 2.37 -17.95 2.96
CA LYS A 5 1.66 -17.13 1.99
C LYS A 5 2.16 -15.69 2.10
N ARG A 6 2.59 -15.10 0.99
CA ARG A 6 3.04 -13.71 0.95
C ARG A 6 1.84 -12.80 0.77
N MET A 7 1.64 -11.87 1.71
CA MET A 7 0.50 -10.95 1.68
C MET A 7 0.92 -9.55 1.26
N VAL A 8 0.03 -8.88 0.54
CA VAL A 8 0.25 -7.54 0.00
C VAL A 8 -0.95 -6.69 0.36
N PHE A 9 -0.73 -5.70 1.21
CA PHE A 9 -1.76 -4.81 1.72
C PHE A 9 -1.76 -3.49 0.95
N PHE A 10 -2.92 -3.08 0.44
CA PHE A 10 -3.11 -1.80 -0.25
C PHE A 10 -4.02 -0.91 0.59
N ASP A 11 -3.49 0.17 1.14
CA ASP A 11 -4.27 1.22 1.77
C ASP A 11 -4.93 2.07 0.69
N LEU A 12 -6.26 2.05 0.63
CA LEU A 12 -7.06 2.68 -0.43
C LEU A 12 -7.80 3.94 0.06
N ASP A 13 -7.74 4.24 1.36
CA ASP A 13 -8.48 5.37 1.95
C ASP A 13 -7.97 6.75 1.60
N HIS A 14 -6.97 6.81 0.75
CA HIS A 14 -6.34 8.02 0.28
C HIS A 14 -7.27 8.73 -0.72
N SER A 15 -8.24 9.47 -0.19
CA SER A 15 -9.26 10.21 -0.95
C SER A 15 -8.72 11.30 -1.90
N ALA A 16 -7.39 11.45 -1.98
CA ALA A 16 -6.70 12.43 -2.83
C ALA A 16 -5.48 11.85 -3.55
N LEU A 17 -5.41 10.54 -3.80
CA LEU A 17 -4.34 10.00 -4.66
C LEU A 17 -4.42 10.67 -6.03
N SER A 18 -3.29 11.21 -6.49
CA SER A 18 -3.15 11.65 -7.87
C SER A 18 -3.41 10.48 -8.82
N LEU A 19 -3.81 10.78 -10.06
CA LEU A 19 -3.98 9.76 -11.10
C LEU A 19 -2.72 8.89 -11.25
N ASP A 20 -1.55 9.52 -11.26
CA ASP A 20 -0.25 8.85 -11.25
C ASP A 20 -0.11 7.82 -10.10
N ALA A 21 -0.54 8.18 -8.89
CA ALA A 21 -0.46 7.29 -7.74
C ALA A 21 -1.46 6.13 -7.83
N GLN A 22 -2.61 6.35 -8.47
CA GLN A 22 -3.59 5.30 -8.78
C GLN A 22 -3.03 4.33 -9.82
N GLU A 23 -2.45 4.82 -10.91
CA GLU A 23 -1.82 3.98 -11.95
C GLU A 23 -0.68 3.11 -11.37
N LEU A 24 0.11 3.68 -10.46
CA LEU A 24 1.14 2.92 -9.76
C LEU A 24 0.59 1.83 -8.87
N LEU A 25 -0.50 2.10 -8.15
CA LEU A 25 -1.20 1.09 -7.36
C LEU A 25 -1.74 -0.02 -8.25
N HIS A 26 -2.37 0.30 -9.39
CA HIS A 26 -2.84 -0.69 -10.35
C HIS A 26 -1.69 -1.56 -10.88
N THR A 27 -0.57 -0.94 -11.26
CA THR A 27 0.61 -1.66 -11.73
C THR A 27 1.17 -2.59 -10.63
N ALA A 28 1.21 -2.13 -9.38
CA ALA A 28 1.65 -2.93 -8.25
C ALA A 28 0.71 -4.11 -7.96
N ILE A 29 -0.61 -3.89 -8.04
CA ILE A 29 -1.63 -4.93 -7.90
C ILE A 29 -1.43 -6.01 -8.95
N ASP A 30 -1.28 -5.64 -10.22
CA ASP A 30 -1.09 -6.61 -11.32
C ASP A 30 0.24 -7.37 -11.19
N HIS A 31 1.30 -6.68 -10.78
CA HIS A 31 2.60 -7.30 -10.52
C HIS A 31 2.50 -8.37 -9.41
N HIS A 32 1.96 -8.02 -8.25
CA HIS A 32 1.82 -8.95 -7.14
C HIS A 32 0.86 -10.10 -7.47
N ARG A 33 -0.22 -9.83 -8.21
CA ARG A 33 -1.13 -10.87 -8.73
C ARG A 33 -0.38 -11.88 -9.60
N SER A 34 0.46 -11.41 -10.51
CA SER A 34 1.24 -12.28 -11.40
C SER A 34 2.24 -13.17 -10.67
N GLN A 35 2.65 -12.78 -9.45
CA GLN A 35 3.53 -13.57 -8.58
C GLN A 35 2.76 -14.55 -7.68
N GLY A 36 1.43 -14.55 -7.72
CA GLY A 36 0.59 -15.40 -6.86
C GLY A 36 0.51 -14.90 -5.42
N ASP A 37 0.74 -13.61 -5.19
CA ASP A 37 0.60 -13.01 -3.86
C ASP A 37 -0.85 -12.89 -3.44
N PHE A 38 -1.09 -12.93 -2.12
CA PHE A 38 -2.42 -12.72 -1.55
C PHE A 38 -2.69 -11.23 -1.38
N LEU A 39 -3.62 -10.71 -2.18
CA LEU A 39 -3.89 -9.28 -2.28
C LEU A 39 -4.98 -8.87 -1.29
N VAL A 40 -4.68 -7.87 -0.46
CA VAL A 40 -5.58 -7.38 0.59
C VAL A 40 -5.82 -5.89 0.39
N ALA A 41 -7.08 -5.50 0.20
CA ALA A 41 -7.49 -4.10 0.23
C ALA A 41 -7.77 -3.64 1.67
N ILE A 42 -7.32 -2.45 2.04
CA ILE A 42 -7.66 -1.76 3.29
C ILE A 42 -8.44 -0.51 2.90
N SER A 43 -9.69 -0.42 3.32
CA SER A 43 -10.61 0.63 2.87
C SER A 43 -11.65 0.97 3.93
N ARG A 44 -12.21 2.18 3.87
CA ARG A 44 -13.49 2.51 4.48
C ARG A 44 -14.61 1.73 3.77
N LEU A 45 -15.62 1.33 4.54
CA LEU A 45 -16.80 0.57 4.07
C LEU A 45 -17.57 1.26 2.93
N THR A 46 -17.37 2.56 2.72
CA THR A 46 -18.09 3.37 1.73
C THR A 46 -17.39 3.44 0.38
N GLN A 47 -16.15 2.95 0.26
CA GLN A 47 -15.41 2.99 -1.00
C GLN A 47 -15.51 1.64 -1.74
N PRO A 48 -15.66 1.66 -3.08
CA PRO A 48 -15.64 0.44 -3.88
C PRO A 48 -14.27 -0.23 -3.79
N ILE A 49 -14.26 -1.53 -3.46
CA ILE A 49 -13.04 -2.34 -3.43
C ILE A 49 -12.66 -2.68 -4.88
N PRO A 50 -11.39 -2.51 -5.29
CA PRO A 50 -10.93 -2.90 -6.62
C PRO A 50 -11.20 -4.39 -6.92
N LEU A 51 -11.58 -4.69 -8.16
CA LEU A 51 -11.78 -6.07 -8.62
C LEU A 51 -10.47 -6.86 -8.54
N GLY A 52 -10.56 -8.13 -8.13
CA GLY A 52 -9.41 -9.05 -8.09
C GLY A 52 -8.54 -8.93 -6.84
N MET A 53 -9.10 -8.47 -5.72
CA MET A 53 -8.55 -8.60 -4.37
C MET A 53 -9.02 -9.92 -3.74
N ASP A 54 -8.16 -10.58 -2.98
CA ASP A 54 -8.52 -11.84 -2.29
C ASP A 54 -9.23 -11.61 -0.96
N LEU A 55 -8.92 -10.48 -0.30
CA LEU A 55 -9.51 -10.08 0.97
C LEU A 55 -9.69 -8.56 1.02
N ALA A 56 -10.73 -8.11 1.73
CA ALA A 56 -10.92 -6.71 2.06
C ALA A 56 -11.01 -6.53 3.58
N ILE A 57 -10.15 -5.67 4.11
CA ILE A 57 -10.18 -5.17 5.48
C ILE A 57 -10.92 -3.85 5.45
N SER A 58 -12.10 -3.86 6.07
CA SER A 58 -12.91 -2.67 6.24
C SER A 58 -12.74 -2.12 7.66
N HIS A 59 -12.59 -0.80 7.80
CA HIS A 59 -12.63 -0.17 9.12
C HIS A 59 -13.71 0.94 9.16
N TYR A 60 -14.39 1.04 10.29
CA TYR A 60 -15.40 2.08 10.55
C TYR A 60 -14.71 3.33 11.10
N ALA A 61 -14.95 4.50 10.51
CA ALA A 61 -14.68 5.77 11.17
C ALA A 61 -15.92 6.07 12.05
N ALA A 62 -15.76 6.06 13.37
CA ALA A 62 -16.89 6.29 14.28
C ALA A 62 -17.57 7.64 14.00
N ASP A 63 -18.90 7.64 14.10
CA ASP A 63 -19.81 8.79 13.88
C ASP A 63 -19.44 10.05 14.68
N ASP A 64 -19.80 11.19 14.09
CA ASP A 64 -19.40 12.58 14.34
C ASP A 64 -19.71 13.19 15.72
N GLU A 65 -20.09 12.44 16.76
CA GLU A 65 -20.62 13.04 18.01
C GLU A 65 -19.78 12.83 19.28
N ARG A 66 -18.57 12.25 19.18
CA ARG A 66 -17.62 12.26 20.32
C ARG A 66 -16.18 12.49 19.85
N PRO A 67 -15.41 13.41 20.48
CA PRO A 67 -13.98 13.49 20.25
C PRO A 67 -13.30 12.37 21.03
N ALA A 68 -13.43 11.15 20.55
CA ALA A 68 -12.56 10.06 20.96
C ALA A 68 -11.28 10.20 20.13
N CYS A 69 -10.14 10.38 20.80
CA CYS A 69 -8.82 10.22 20.19
C CYS A 69 -8.64 8.74 19.81
N ILE A 70 -9.32 8.30 18.74
CA ILE A 70 -9.13 7.01 18.11
C ILE A 70 -8.25 7.33 16.91
N CYS A 71 -6.96 7.07 17.03
CA CYS A 71 -6.04 7.10 15.91
C CYS A 71 -6.60 6.15 14.83
N PRO A 72 -7.19 6.62 13.71
CA PRO A 72 -7.83 5.74 12.72
C PRO A 72 -6.84 4.71 12.16
N GLY A 73 -5.55 5.04 12.17
CA GLY A 73 -4.46 4.12 11.81
C GLY A 73 -4.27 2.93 12.75
N ALA A 74 -4.72 2.98 14.01
CA ALA A 74 -4.57 1.86 14.95
C ALA A 74 -5.49 0.68 14.60
N ALA A 75 -6.72 0.95 14.15
CA ALA A 75 -7.66 -0.09 13.72
C ALA A 75 -7.15 -0.81 12.46
N LYS A 76 -6.64 -0.06 11.47
CA LYS A 76 -5.99 -0.63 10.27
C LYS A 76 -4.79 -1.51 10.64
N THR A 77 -3.94 -0.99 11.53
CA THR A 77 -2.73 -1.69 11.99
C THR A 77 -3.12 -3.03 12.63
N LEU A 78 -4.10 -3.03 13.53
CA LEU A 78 -4.55 -4.25 14.21
C LEU A 78 -5.09 -5.28 13.22
N ALA A 79 -5.95 -4.86 12.29
CA ALA A 79 -6.54 -5.75 11.30
C ALA A 79 -5.48 -6.38 10.36
N VAL A 80 -4.43 -5.65 9.98
CA VAL A 80 -3.29 -6.20 9.23
C VAL A 80 -2.55 -7.26 10.05
N VAL A 81 -2.28 -6.98 11.33
CA VAL A 81 -1.63 -7.94 12.23
C VAL A 81 -2.47 -9.21 12.37
N GLU A 82 -3.77 -9.07 12.58
CA GLU A 82 -4.70 -10.21 12.68
C GLU A 82 -4.73 -11.03 11.38
N ALA A 83 -4.70 -10.38 10.22
CA ALA A 83 -4.68 -11.05 8.93
C ALA A 83 -3.38 -11.85 8.71
N ILE A 84 -2.22 -11.28 9.08
CA ILE A 84 -0.92 -11.97 9.01
C ILE A 84 -0.92 -13.19 9.93
N LEU A 85 -1.35 -13.02 11.19
CA LEU A 85 -1.40 -14.10 12.18
C LEU A 85 -2.39 -15.20 11.77
N GLY A 86 -3.58 -14.83 11.30
CA GLY A 86 -4.63 -15.77 10.92
C GLY A 86 -4.30 -16.60 9.67
N THR A 87 -3.43 -16.09 8.79
CA THR A 87 -3.00 -16.80 7.57
C THR A 87 -1.67 -17.54 7.74
N GLY A 88 -0.93 -17.28 8.82
CA GLY A 88 0.43 -17.78 9.01
C GLY A 88 1.45 -17.19 8.03
N ALA A 89 1.18 -16.00 7.50
CA ALA A 89 2.10 -15.29 6.63
C ALA A 89 3.36 -14.84 7.38
N ASP A 90 4.51 -14.84 6.71
CA ASP A 90 5.74 -14.27 7.26
C ASP A 90 5.72 -12.74 7.05
N PRO A 91 5.65 -11.92 8.11
CA PRO A 91 5.63 -10.46 7.97
C PRO A 91 6.88 -9.91 7.26
N SER A 92 8.03 -10.61 7.34
CA SER A 92 9.27 -10.20 6.65
C SER A 92 9.15 -10.27 5.13
N GLN A 93 8.26 -11.12 4.62
CA GLN A 93 7.98 -11.29 3.20
C GLN A 93 6.80 -10.45 2.72
N CYS A 94 5.98 -9.92 3.64
CA CYS A 94 4.79 -9.14 3.31
C CYS A 94 5.12 -7.72 2.84
N PHE A 95 4.15 -7.11 2.15
CA PHE A 95 4.22 -5.75 1.60
C PHE A 95 3.05 -4.90 2.07
N VAL A 96 3.27 -3.60 2.22
CA VAL A 96 2.21 -2.61 2.50
C VAL A 96 2.45 -1.41 1.59
N TYR A 97 1.42 -1.01 0.85
CA TYR A 97 1.35 0.22 0.08
C TYR A 97 0.47 1.21 0.85
N SER A 98 1.06 2.27 1.38
CA SER A 98 0.32 3.29 2.16
C SER A 98 1.06 4.63 2.16
N GLU A 99 0.32 5.69 2.43
CA GLU A 99 0.91 7.01 2.67
C GLU A 99 1.46 7.14 4.11
N PRO A 100 2.67 7.71 4.29
CA PRO A 100 3.24 7.96 5.62
C PRO A 100 2.49 9.05 6.40
N CYS A 101 1.80 9.97 5.70
CA CYS A 101 1.11 11.11 6.30
C CYS A 101 -0.13 10.64 7.14
N SER A 102 -0.58 9.38 7.02
CA SER A 102 -1.63 8.72 7.84
C SER A 102 -1.15 8.19 9.21
N GLY A 103 0.07 8.55 9.62
CA GLY A 103 0.68 8.14 10.90
C GLY A 103 1.66 6.97 10.76
N GLY A 104 1.87 6.44 9.56
CA GLY A 104 3.00 5.55 9.19
C GLY A 104 3.11 4.22 9.95
N ARG A 105 2.21 3.92 10.88
CA ARG A 105 2.23 2.67 11.68
C ARG A 105 2.02 1.44 10.80
N LEU A 106 1.18 1.54 9.78
CA LEU A 106 0.93 0.46 8.83
C LEU A 106 2.21 0.01 8.12
N LEU A 107 3.05 0.98 7.74
CA LEU A 107 4.34 0.76 7.07
C LEU A 107 5.39 0.11 7.99
N THR A 108 5.17 0.05 9.30
CA THR A 108 6.10 -0.61 10.25
C THR A 108 5.83 -2.09 10.50
N ILE A 109 4.69 -2.62 10.02
CA ILE A 109 4.25 -3.98 10.36
C ILE A 109 4.95 -5.04 9.51
N VAL A 110 5.38 -4.68 8.31
CA VAL A 110 5.89 -5.61 7.30
C VAL A 110 7.34 -5.34 6.95
N GLY A 111 8.03 -6.34 6.41
CA GLY A 111 9.41 -6.24 5.96
C GLY A 111 9.59 -5.38 4.70
N ASN A 112 8.54 -5.26 3.87
CA ASN A 112 8.62 -4.57 2.58
C ASN A 112 7.61 -3.41 2.44
N PRO A 113 7.74 -2.34 3.22
CA PRO A 113 6.89 -1.17 3.06
C PRO A 113 7.15 -0.45 1.73
N ARG A 114 6.08 0.05 1.13
CA ARG A 114 6.05 0.85 -0.10
C ARG A 114 5.24 2.12 0.16
N VAL A 115 5.93 3.25 0.04
CA VAL A 115 5.36 4.56 0.32
C VAL A 115 4.74 5.13 -0.93
N LEU A 116 3.44 5.44 -0.85
CA LEU A 116 2.72 6.14 -1.90
C LEU A 116 3.13 7.63 -1.92
N PRO A 117 3.26 8.25 -3.10
CA PRO A 117 3.55 9.66 -3.21
C PRO A 117 2.34 10.49 -2.74
N CYS A 118 2.50 11.21 -1.63
CA CYS A 118 1.40 11.95 -0.99
C CYS A 118 1.77 13.39 -0.61
N CYS A 119 2.95 13.59 -0.01
CA CYS A 119 3.39 14.88 0.52
C CYS A 119 4.93 14.93 0.61
N PRO A 120 5.64 16.06 0.37
CA PRO A 120 7.11 16.13 0.50
C PRO A 120 7.62 15.68 1.87
N THR A 121 6.87 16.00 2.93
CA THR A 121 7.12 15.52 4.30
C THR A 121 7.07 14.00 4.39
N GLY A 122 6.11 13.37 3.70
CA GLY A 122 5.98 11.92 3.62
C GLY A 122 7.17 11.26 2.92
N VAL A 123 7.64 11.84 1.83
CA VAL A 123 8.84 11.38 1.11
C VAL A 123 10.08 11.48 2.01
N GLU A 124 10.25 12.57 2.75
CA GLU A 124 11.36 12.73 3.68
C GLU A 124 11.29 11.71 4.84
N GLN A 125 10.08 11.44 5.35
CA GLN A 125 9.86 10.40 6.36
C GLN A 125 10.23 9.01 5.85
N ALA A 126 9.85 8.67 4.61
CA ALA A 126 10.22 7.42 3.97
C ALA A 126 11.74 7.29 3.85
N ARG A 127 12.41 8.35 3.37
CA ARG A 127 13.87 8.41 3.25
C ARG A 127 14.58 8.16 4.58
N ARG A 128 14.16 8.85 5.65
CA ARG A 128 14.76 8.69 6.99
C ARG A 128 14.60 7.27 7.56
N ARG A 129 13.57 6.54 7.13
CA ARG A 129 13.28 5.18 7.57
C ARG A 129 13.77 4.09 6.61
N GLY A 130 14.40 4.47 5.49
CA GLY A 130 14.83 3.54 4.45
C GLY A 130 13.66 2.86 3.72
N TRP A 131 12.47 3.46 3.75
CA TRP A 131 11.30 2.93 3.05
C TRP A 131 11.33 3.32 1.57
N ARG A 132 10.94 2.37 0.70
CA ARG A 132 10.91 2.60 -0.74
C ARG A 132 9.69 3.42 -1.12
N CYS A 133 9.90 4.59 -1.71
CA CYS A 133 8.82 5.36 -2.34
C CYS A 133 8.56 4.81 -3.74
N ILE A 134 7.30 4.57 -4.08
CA ILE A 134 6.93 4.29 -5.47
C ILE A 134 6.81 5.61 -6.24
N ARG A 135 7.18 5.59 -7.51
CA ARG A 135 7.16 6.77 -8.39
C ARG A 135 6.57 6.39 -9.74
N ALA A 136 5.84 7.34 -10.34
CA ALA A 136 5.42 7.23 -11.72
C ALA A 136 6.67 7.10 -12.58
N ILE A 137 6.65 6.17 -13.54
CA ILE A 137 7.56 6.25 -14.67
C ILE A 137 7.03 7.43 -15.46
N THR A 138 7.54 8.63 -15.20
CA THR A 138 7.35 9.71 -16.16
C THR A 138 8.14 9.28 -17.39
N ASP A 139 7.45 8.91 -18.47
CA ASP A 139 8.06 8.75 -19.77
C ASP A 139 8.94 9.98 -20.02
N GLY A 140 10.25 9.75 -20.07
CA GLY A 140 11.23 10.80 -20.19
C GLY A 140 11.00 11.57 -21.49
N ALA A 141 10.40 12.76 -21.38
CA ALA A 141 10.52 13.80 -22.38
C ALA A 141 11.96 14.35 -22.35
N ALA A 142 12.92 13.56 -22.84
CA ALA A 142 14.18 13.99 -23.43
C ALA A 142 14.91 12.78 -24.05
N GLY A 143 14.61 12.48 -25.31
CA GLY A 143 15.51 11.71 -26.17
C GLY A 143 14.97 10.38 -26.71
N GLY A 144 14.26 10.46 -27.83
CA GLY A 144 14.44 9.59 -29.00
C GLY A 144 14.44 8.06 -28.85
N ALA A 145 13.42 7.47 -29.48
CA ALA A 145 13.40 6.19 -30.20
C ALA A 145 13.19 4.88 -29.40
N LEU A 146 11.97 4.35 -29.60
CA LEU A 146 11.60 2.95 -29.80
C LEU A 146 11.98 1.92 -28.72
N GLY A 147 10.97 1.48 -27.96
CA GLY A 147 11.01 0.19 -27.26
C GLY A 147 10.01 0.13 -26.11
N GLY A 148 8.80 -0.36 -26.38
CA GLY A 148 7.76 -0.53 -25.37
C GLY A 148 8.16 -1.54 -24.28
N GLY A 149 7.80 -1.21 -23.04
CA GLY A 149 7.99 -2.04 -21.86
C GLY A 149 8.00 -1.20 -20.59
N GLY A 150 6.83 -0.71 -20.16
CA GLY A 150 6.69 0.04 -18.91
C GLY A 150 6.91 -0.88 -17.71
N GLY A 151 8.08 -0.78 -17.07
CA GLY A 151 8.44 -1.51 -15.86
C GLY A 151 8.72 -0.55 -14.71
N LEU A 152 8.11 -0.79 -13.55
CA LEU A 152 8.34 -0.05 -12.31
C LEU A 152 9.85 0.06 -12.02
N ALA A 153 10.38 1.28 -11.97
CA ALA A 153 11.76 1.52 -11.58
C ALA A 153 11.85 1.78 -10.07
N GLU A 154 12.58 0.92 -9.35
CA GLU A 154 13.02 1.16 -7.97
C GLU A 154 14.36 1.91 -7.98
N LEU A 155 14.53 2.93 -7.14
CA LEU A 155 15.82 3.58 -6.88
C LEU A 155 16.46 2.99 -5.61
N THR A 156 17.72 2.57 -5.73
CA THR A 156 18.63 2.13 -4.66
C THR A 156 19.03 3.25 -3.72
#